data_AF-A0A142BB46-F1
#
_entry.id   AF-A0A142BB46-F1
#
_cell.length_a   1.000
_cell.length_b   1.000
_cell.length_c   1.000
_cell.angle_alpha   90.00
_cell.angle_beta   90.00
_cell.angle_gamma   90.00
#
_symmetry.space_group_name_H-M   'P 1'
#
loop_
_entity.id
_entity.type
_entity.pdbx_description
1 polymer ?
#
loop_
_entity_poly.entity_id
_entity_poly.type
_entity_poly.pdbx_seq_one_letter_code
_entity_poly.pdbx_strand_id
1 'polypeptide(L)' 'MEQINTATESNINQLALLELSMELKALQRQRPRTPEDHRNRREQITAIGELISFINYVENNNEH' A
#
# COMPACT_ATOMS: atom_id res chain seq x y z
N MET A 1 -14.63 -22.60 13.77
CA MET A 1 -13.72 -21.57 14.32
C MET A 1 -12.97 -20.86 13.19
N GLU A 2 -13.68 -20.23 12.24
CA GLU A 2 -13.05 -19.59 11.06
C GLU A 2 -13.21 -18.06 11.03
N GLN A 3 -14.17 -17.49 11.78
CA GLN A 3 -14.46 -16.05 11.73
C GLN A 3 -13.42 -15.17 12.43
N ILE A 4 -12.59 -15.73 13.33
CA ILE A 4 -11.58 -14.95 14.06
C ILE A 4 -10.37 -14.63 13.16
N ASN A 5 -10.06 -15.49 12.18
CA ASN A 5 -8.92 -15.28 11.28
C ASN A 5 -9.20 -14.17 10.26
N THR A 6 -10.38 -14.17 9.63
CA THR A 6 -10.72 -13.18 8.59
C THR A 6 -10.85 -11.76 9.13
N ALA A 7 -11.45 -11.60 10.32
CA ALA A 7 -11.54 -10.28 10.98
C ALA A 7 -10.16 -9.73 11.40
N THR A 8 -9.23 -10.62 11.79
CA THR A 8 -7.87 -10.22 12.15
C THR A 8 -7.06 -9.85 10.90
N GLU A 9 -7.19 -10.62 9.82
CA GLU A 9 -6.55 -10.35 8.52
C GLU A 9 -7.03 -9.05 7.90
N SER A 10 -8.34 -8.78 7.91
CA SER A 10 -8.88 -7.51 7.40
C SER A 10 -8.39 -6.31 8.20
N ASN A 11 -8.28 -6.42 9.54
CA ASN A 11 -7.69 -5.35 10.36
C ASN A 11 -6.21 -5.10 10.02
N ILE A 12 -5.42 -6.15 9.76
CA ILE A 12 -4.03 -6.04 9.33
C ILE A 12 -3.93 -5.36 7.97
N ASN A 13 -4.77 -5.75 7.01
CA ASN A 13 -4.81 -5.18 5.67
C ASN A 13 -5.24 -3.71 5.70
N GLN A 14 -6.20 -3.33 6.53
CA GLN A 14 -6.61 -1.93 6.74
C GLN A 14 -5.46 -1.08 7.30
N LEU A 15 -4.71 -1.60 8.27
CA LEU A 15 -3.53 -0.91 8.81
C LEU A 15 -2.43 -0.74 7.75
N ALA A 16 -2.14 -1.81 6.99
CA ALA A 16 -1.15 -1.75 5.91
C ALA A 16 -1.55 -0.75 4.82
N LEU A 17 -2.82 -0.70 4.43
CA LEU A 17 -3.34 0.29 3.48
C LEU A 17 -3.17 1.72 4.00
N LEU A 18 -3.39 1.96 5.29
CA LEU A 18 -3.20 3.27 5.90
C LEU A 18 -1.73 3.70 5.85
N GLU A 19 -0.81 2.82 6.26
CA GLU A 19 0.64 3.08 6.26
C GLU A 19 1.16 3.37 4.84
N LEU A 20 0.81 2.52 3.87
CA LEU A 20 1.18 2.70 2.47
C LEU A 20 0.60 3.99 1.88
N SER A 21 -0.64 4.34 2.25
CA SER A 21 -1.27 5.60 1.82
C SER A 21 -0.57 6.83 2.39
N MET A 22 -0.09 6.75 3.63
CA MET A 22 0.69 7.82 4.25
C MET A 22 2.06 7.99 3.57
N GLU A 23 2.75 6.88 3.30
CA GLU A 23 4.04 6.87 2.63
C GLU A 23 3.93 7.41 1.19
N LEU A 24 2.92 6.97 0.44
CA LEU A 24 2.64 7.46 -0.90
C LEU A 24 2.42 8.99 -0.90
N LYS A 25 1.63 9.50 0.04
CA LYS A 25 1.42 10.96 0.20
C LYS A 25 2.72 11.67 0.55
N ALA A 26 3.56 11.09 1.40
CA ALA A 26 4.85 11.68 1.76
C ALA A 26 5.78 11.76 0.53
N LEU A 27 5.91 10.68 -0.24
CA LEU A 27 6.73 10.65 -1.46
C LEU A 27 6.23 11.63 -2.52
N GLN A 28 4.92 11.75 -2.70
CA GLN A 28 4.32 12.69 -3.66
C GLN A 28 4.60 14.17 -3.30
N ARG A 29 4.74 14.48 -1.99
CA ARG A 29 5.06 15.84 -1.51
C ARG A 29 6.54 16.20 -1.66
N GLN A 30 7.43 15.22 -1.82
CA GLN A 30 8.86 15.47 -1.95
C GLN A 30 9.19 16.04 -3.34
N ARG A 31 9.94 17.15 -3.37
CA ARG A 31 10.49 17.68 -4.62
C ARG A 31 11.88 17.06 -4.87
N PRO A 32 12.07 16.29 -5.94
CA PRO A 32 13.36 15.67 -6.25
C PRO A 32 14.38 16.76 -6.61
N ARG A 33 15.64 16.54 -6.24
CA ARG A 33 16.74 17.50 -6.48
C ARG A 33 17.57 17.08 -7.69
N THR A 34 17.60 15.79 -8.00
CA THR A 34 18.31 15.23 -9.14
C THR A 34 17.38 14.38 -10.03
N PRO A 35 17.73 14.13 -11.31
CA PRO A 35 17.02 13.19 -12.16
C PRO A 35 17.01 11.76 -11.59
N GLU A 36 18.04 11.38 -10.84
CA GLU A 36 18.13 10.09 -10.17
C GLU A 36 17.12 9.99 -9.02
N ASP A 37 17.02 11.02 -8.17
CA ASP A 37 16.00 11.10 -7.12
C ASP A 37 14.59 10.96 -7.72
N HIS A 38 14.35 11.59 -8.87
CA HIS A 38 13.06 11.50 -9.54
C HIS A 38 12.78 10.08 -10.05
N ARG A 39 13.78 9.36 -10.58
CA ARG A 39 13.62 7.96 -11.00
C ARG A 39 13.34 7.06 -9.80
N ASN A 40 14.16 7.14 -8.75
CA ASN A 40 13.99 6.35 -7.53
C ASN A 40 12.62 6.61 -6.89
N ARG A 41 12.18 7.88 -6.83
CA ARG A 41 10.86 8.23 -6.32
C ARG A 41 9.73 7.65 -7.16
N ARG A 42 9.87 7.65 -8.49
CA ARG A 42 8.87 7.04 -9.38
C ARG A 42 8.76 5.53 -9.14
N GLU A 43 9.89 4.84 -9.01
CA GLU A 43 9.93 3.40 -8.73
C GLU A 43 9.26 3.09 -7.37
N GLN A 44 9.56 3.87 -6.33
CA GLN A 44 8.91 3.73 -5.02
C GLN A 44 7.40 3.95 -5.08
N ILE A 45 6.94 4.99 -5.78
CA ILE A 45 5.52 5.27 -5.97
C ILE A 45 4.82 4.10 -6.69
N THR A 46 5.45 3.54 -7.72
CA THR A 46 4.92 2.38 -8.45
C THR A 46 4.81 1.17 -7.53
N ALA A 47 5.87 0.83 -6.79
CA ALA A 47 5.88 -0.31 -5.88
C ALA A 47 4.79 -0.20 -4.79
N ILE A 48 4.63 0.98 -4.18
CA ILE A 48 3.57 1.21 -3.19
C ILE A 48 2.18 1.05 -3.81
N GLY A 49 1.98 1.56 -5.03
CA GLY A 49 0.73 1.39 -5.76
C GLY A 49 0.38 -0.08 -6.02
N GLU A 50 1.37 -0.89 -6.42
CA GLU A 50 1.21 -2.32 -6.64
C GLU A 50 0.84 -3.07 -5.35
N LEU A 51 1.46 -2.72 -4.21
CA LEU A 51 1.12 -3.29 -2.91
C LEU A 51 -0.32 -2.96 -2.49
N ILE A 52 -0.75 -1.71 -2.67
CA ILE A 52 -2.14 -1.29 -2.40
C ILE A 52 -3.11 -2.09 -3.28
N SER A 53 -2.82 -2.23 -4.57
CA SER A 53 -3.65 -3.04 -5.49
C SER A 53 -3.71 -4.51 -5.07
N PHE A 54 -2.60 -5.08 -4.61
CA PHE A 54 -2.55 -6.46 -4.14
C PHE A 54 -3.37 -6.67 -2.86
N ILE A 55 -3.23 -5.79 -1.86
CA ILE A 55 -4.01 -5.88 -0.62
C ILE A 55 -5.50 -5.77 -0.92
N ASN A 56 -5.90 -4.82 -1.77
CA ASN A 56 -7.29 -4.69 -2.20
C ASN A 56 -7.79 -5.93 -2.95
N TYR A 57 -6.95 -6.54 -3.79
CA TYR A 57 -7.31 -7.79 -4.46
C TYR A 57 -7.56 -8.91 -3.43
N VAL A 58 -6.67 -9.09 -2.46
CA VAL A 58 -6.81 -10.12 -1.42
C VAL A 58 -8.07 -9.89 -0.57
N GLU A 59 -8.32 -8.67 -0.10
CA GLU A 59 -9.54 -8.33 0.65
C GLU A 59 -10.81 -8.67 -0.14
N ASN A 60 -10.89 -8.27 -1.41
CA ASN A 60 -12.06 -8.55 -2.25
C ASN A 60 -12.25 -10.06 -2.54
N ASN A 61 -11.19 -10.86 -2.54
CA ASN A 61 -11.30 -12.32 -2.73
C ASN A 61 -11.61 -13.05 -1.41
N ASN A 62 -11.26 -12.48 -0.25
CA ASN A 62 -11.56 -13.06 1.07
C ASN A 62 -12.99 -12.77 1.54
N GLU A 63 -13.68 -11.79 0.94
CA GLU A 63 -15.10 -11.48 1.21
C GLU A 63 -16.10 -12.38 0.46
N HIS A 64 -15.63 -13.29 -0.41
CA HIS A 64 -16.42 -14.23 -1.22
C HIS A 64 -16.20 -15.70 -0.84
#